data_AF-A0A8T3Y8T5-F1
#
_entry.id   AF-A0A8T3Y8T5-F1
#
_cell.length_a   1.000
_cell.length_b   1.000
_cell.length_c   1.000
_cell.angle_alpha   90.00
_cell.angle_beta   90.00
_cell.angle_gamma   90.00
#
_symmetry.space_group_name_H-M   'P 1'
#
loop_
_entity.id
_entity.type
_entity.pdbx_description
1 polymer ?
#
loop_
_entity_poly.entity_id
_entity_poly.type
_entity_poly.pdbx_seq_one_letter_code
_entity_poly.pdbx_strand_id
1 'polypeptide(L)'
;MHSLKAFLVDLTYKVEGDKPVILLFCRTAEGKRVCIRDRNFEPYFVVTAPAECVPKIHALSVSEDGVLYRVIRVEAREVNIRERSTTAYHVFCNIPKAVAKLRDLARGIPEVTGVYEDDILFVRRYVIDKKVMPLSLVEAHGEFVDDSVMRIPVFEAAHIEPVAGIERLSPKVLAFDIETYYQPSSRGIDFQKNPILSISLYGDGIQKCITWKKFPSADNRILFAENEAGMIRTFVELVNAYAPDVITGYNSDGFDFPYLVKRASLLKTALDLGADGSPVRMLGTTNPQAEISGIAHVDVFKFIRHVMMRSLKTDVFTLDAVSAEVLGDRKIEVDLDKLHEAWDAAAPDLQRYMDYNIHDSKLTYDLCRTYWPSMLEFVQLIGLPLVDVTRMSFSTLVEWFIIKKAVSAGEVILSKPKNTDERKRMRQQVKGGFVLEPTPGVYTNIAVFDYRSLYPSIIASHNISLGTLGCDCCRETGRVPTDRGDFWFCTKK
;
A
#
# COMPACT_ATOMS: atom_id res chain seq x y z
N MET A 1 25.84 18.27 -14.49
CA MET A 1 24.90 17.20 -14.09
C MET A 1 25.34 16.72 -12.72
N HIS A 2 24.51 16.97 -11.71
CA HIS A 2 24.77 16.57 -10.33
C HIS A 2 24.27 15.14 -10.11
N SER A 3 24.86 14.43 -9.16
CA SER A 3 24.31 13.17 -8.63
C SER A 3 23.66 13.45 -7.27
N LEU A 4 22.51 12.84 -7.03
CA LEU A 4 21.77 12.87 -5.78
C LEU A 4 21.49 11.43 -5.33
N LYS A 5 22.06 11.04 -4.20
CA LYS A 5 21.73 9.79 -3.50
C LYS A 5 20.70 10.06 -2.42
N ALA A 6 19.60 9.32 -2.44
CA ALA A 6 18.55 9.46 -1.44
C ALA A 6 17.78 8.15 -1.22
N PHE A 7 17.25 7.98 -0.02
CA PHE A 7 16.46 6.82 0.38
C PHE A 7 15.00 7.01 -0.02
N LEU A 8 14.49 6.14 -0.89
CA LEU A 8 13.12 6.18 -1.40
C LEU A 8 12.13 5.72 -0.32
N VAL A 9 11.24 6.61 0.13
CA VAL A 9 10.20 6.27 1.12
C VAL A 9 8.88 5.99 0.43
N ASP A 10 8.46 6.90 -0.45
CA ASP A 10 7.17 6.87 -1.11
C ASP A 10 7.31 7.29 -2.58
N LEU A 11 6.35 6.90 -3.40
CA LEU A 11 6.32 7.30 -4.80
C LEU A 11 4.91 7.34 -5.36
N THR A 12 4.68 8.30 -6.24
CA THR A 12 3.42 8.46 -6.96
C THR A 12 3.70 8.96 -8.37
N TYR A 13 2.65 9.35 -9.09
CA TYR A 13 2.78 10.01 -10.37
C TYR A 13 1.72 11.10 -10.55
N LYS A 14 2.03 12.06 -11.42
CA LYS A 14 1.07 12.99 -11.98
C LYS A 14 1.11 12.94 -13.50
N VAL A 15 0.11 13.55 -14.13
CA VAL A 15 0.09 13.75 -15.58
C VAL A 15 0.24 15.24 -15.84
N GLU A 16 1.24 15.62 -16.62
CA GLU A 16 1.48 16.99 -17.04
C GLU A 16 1.33 17.07 -18.57
N GLY A 17 0.26 17.72 -19.01
CA GLY A 17 -0.14 17.71 -20.41
C GLY A 17 -0.41 16.28 -20.88
N ASP A 18 0.45 15.79 -21.78
CA ASP A 18 0.31 14.50 -22.44
C ASP A 18 1.37 13.48 -22.00
N LYS A 19 2.00 13.70 -20.84
CA LYS A 19 3.07 12.85 -20.31
C LYS A 19 2.91 12.57 -18.83
N PRO A 20 3.16 11.35 -18.36
CA PRO A 20 3.28 11.07 -16.94
C PRO A 20 4.61 11.60 -16.40
N VAL A 21 4.60 11.93 -15.11
CA VAL A 21 5.78 12.28 -14.33
C VAL A 21 5.75 11.46 -13.06
N ILE A 22 6.72 10.58 -12.87
CA ILE A 22 6.91 9.83 -11.63
C ILE A 22 7.54 10.77 -10.61
N LEU A 23 7.01 10.74 -9.39
CA LEU A 23 7.49 11.51 -8.25
C LEU A 23 7.99 10.52 -7.21
N LEU A 24 9.29 10.54 -6.94
CA LEU A 24 9.94 9.73 -5.91
C LEU A 24 10.21 10.63 -4.71
N PHE A 25 9.60 10.33 -3.58
CA PHE A 25 9.78 11.08 -2.35
C PHE A 25 10.83 10.39 -1.49
N CYS A 26 11.96 11.07 -1.33
CA CYS A 26 13.14 10.51 -0.74
C CYS A 26 13.65 11.34 0.44
N ARG A 27 14.53 10.72 1.24
CA ARG A 27 15.34 11.39 2.26
C ARG A 27 16.82 11.21 1.98
N THR A 28 17.55 12.32 1.99
CA THR A 28 19.02 12.35 1.84
C THR A 28 19.72 11.85 3.10
N ALA A 29 21.02 11.52 3.00
CA ALA A 29 21.83 11.11 4.16
C ALA A 29 21.91 12.21 5.24
N GLU A 30 21.82 13.48 4.84
CA GLU A 30 21.76 14.64 5.75
C GLU A 30 20.38 14.83 6.38
N GLY A 31 19.44 13.91 6.15
CA GLY A 31 18.10 13.94 6.71
C GLY A 31 17.17 14.95 6.06
N LYS A 32 17.47 15.50 4.88
CA LYS A 32 16.57 16.40 4.15
C LYS A 32 15.63 15.63 3.22
N ARG A 33 14.35 16.00 3.19
CA ARG A 33 13.37 15.50 2.21
C ARG A 33 13.64 16.12 0.83
N VAL A 34 13.44 15.32 -0.22
CA VAL A 34 13.60 15.74 -1.63
C VAL A 34 12.62 14.95 -2.49
N CYS A 35 12.05 15.60 -3.51
CA CYS A 35 11.28 14.93 -4.55
C CYS A 35 12.15 14.78 -5.80
N ILE A 36 12.43 13.55 -6.21
CA ILE A 36 13.06 13.27 -7.51
C ILE A 36 11.94 13.10 -8.54
N ARG A 37 11.99 13.83 -9.65
CA ARG A 37 11.04 13.71 -10.76
C ARG A 37 11.66 12.96 -11.93
N ASP A 38 10.95 11.95 -12.42
CA ASP A 38 11.34 11.19 -13.61
C ASP A 38 10.24 11.27 -14.68
N ARG A 39 10.61 11.83 -15.83
CA ARG A 39 9.73 12.01 -17.01
C ARG A 39 9.99 10.96 -18.09
N ASN A 40 10.95 10.06 -17.86
CA ASN A 40 11.47 9.11 -18.84
C ASN A 40 10.89 7.70 -18.65
N PHE A 41 9.65 7.62 -18.17
CA PHE A 41 8.94 6.36 -18.00
C PHE A 41 7.56 6.40 -18.66
N GLU A 42 7.29 5.40 -19.49
CA GLU A 42 6.11 5.35 -20.34
C GLU A 42 5.28 4.13 -19.97
N PRO A 43 3.95 4.28 -19.81
CA PRO A 43 3.08 3.15 -19.53
C PRO A 43 2.95 2.27 -20.77
N TYR A 44 2.82 0.97 -20.58
CA TYR A 44 2.58 0.04 -21.68
C TYR A 44 1.72 -1.15 -21.23
N PHE A 45 1.23 -1.90 -22.21
CA PHE A 45 0.73 -3.27 -22.07
C PHE A 45 1.39 -4.15 -23.13
N VAL A 46 1.25 -5.47 -23.01
CA VAL A 46 1.88 -6.43 -23.91
C VAL A 46 0.83 -7.13 -24.76
N VAL A 47 1.11 -7.33 -26.05
CA VAL A 47 0.22 -8.09 -26.96
C VAL A 47 1.00 -9.13 -27.74
N THR A 48 0.35 -10.25 -28.05
CA THR A 48 0.83 -11.20 -29.05
C THR A 48 -0.03 -11.09 -30.31
N ALA A 49 0.62 -10.92 -31.46
CA ALA A 49 -0.03 -10.78 -32.75
C ALA A 49 0.98 -11.13 -33.87
N PRO A 50 0.52 -11.36 -35.11
CA PRO A 50 1.40 -11.35 -36.29
C PRO A 50 2.07 -9.98 -36.52
N ALA A 51 3.24 -9.96 -37.15
CA ALA A 51 4.02 -8.73 -37.37
C ALA A 51 3.30 -7.70 -38.27
N GLU A 52 2.49 -8.18 -39.22
CA GLU A 52 1.64 -7.38 -40.08
C GLU A 52 0.57 -6.57 -39.33
N CYS A 53 0.30 -6.90 -38.07
CA CYS A 53 -0.66 -6.18 -37.23
C CYS A 53 -0.05 -4.97 -36.51
N VAL A 54 1.29 -4.85 -36.45
CA VAL A 54 1.98 -3.76 -35.74
C VAL A 54 1.53 -2.37 -36.22
N PRO A 55 1.38 -2.09 -37.53
CA PRO A 55 0.88 -0.77 -37.98
C PRO A 55 -0.54 -0.49 -37.50
N LYS A 56 -1.42 -1.50 -37.45
CA LYS A 56 -2.80 -1.36 -36.93
C LYS A 56 -2.78 -1.04 -35.44
N ILE A 57 -1.94 -1.73 -34.68
CA ILE A 57 -1.77 -1.51 -33.22
C ILE A 57 -1.20 -0.11 -32.95
N HIS A 58 -0.20 0.32 -33.72
CA HIS A 58 0.41 1.64 -33.59
C HIS A 58 -0.58 2.78 -33.88
N ALA A 59 -1.57 2.54 -34.75
CA ALA A 59 -2.61 3.52 -35.08
C ALA A 59 -3.72 3.65 -34.02
N LEU A 60 -3.72 2.82 -32.96
CA LEU A 60 -4.76 2.85 -31.94
C LEU A 60 -4.76 4.20 -31.19
N SER A 61 -5.93 4.84 -31.19
CA SER A 61 -6.21 6.04 -30.42
C SER A 61 -7.69 6.17 -30.11
N VAL A 62 -8.02 6.89 -29.04
CA VAL A 62 -9.39 7.24 -28.66
C VAL A 62 -9.36 8.57 -27.91
N SER A 63 -10.38 9.40 -28.12
CA SER A 63 -10.59 10.63 -27.36
C SER A 63 -11.80 10.50 -26.47
N GLU A 64 -11.66 10.83 -25.18
CA GLU A 64 -12.76 10.79 -24.21
C GLU A 64 -12.57 11.94 -23.21
N ASP A 65 -13.65 12.66 -22.92
CA ASP A 65 -13.65 13.84 -22.03
C ASP A 65 -12.59 14.89 -22.39
N GLY A 66 -12.33 15.08 -23.69
CA GLY A 66 -11.32 16.02 -24.18
C GLY A 66 -9.86 15.56 -24.01
N VAL A 67 -9.64 14.33 -23.52
CA VAL A 67 -8.31 13.73 -23.38
C VAL A 67 -8.08 12.74 -24.53
N LEU A 68 -6.97 12.92 -25.25
CA LEU A 68 -6.52 11.98 -26.28
C LEU A 68 -5.70 10.85 -25.63
N TYR A 69 -6.10 9.61 -25.85
CA TYR A 69 -5.37 8.40 -25.46
C TYR A 69 -4.82 7.78 -26.73
N ARG A 70 -3.49 7.60 -26.83
CA ARG A 70 -2.87 7.07 -28.05
C ARG A 70 -1.67 6.18 -27.77
N VAL A 71 -1.41 5.28 -28.70
CA VAL A 71 -0.14 4.56 -28.77
C VAL A 71 0.93 5.54 -29.25
N ILE A 72 2.06 5.55 -28.55
CA ILE A 72 3.20 6.43 -28.88
C ILE A 72 4.34 5.67 -29.54
N ARG A 73 4.49 4.37 -29.25
CA ARG A 73 5.40 3.44 -29.94
C ARG A 73 5.05 1.99 -29.63
N VAL A 74 5.53 1.08 -30.48
CA VAL A 74 5.38 -0.37 -30.32
C VAL A 74 6.74 -1.02 -30.48
N GLU A 75 7.13 -1.89 -29.55
CA GLU A 75 8.42 -2.60 -29.59
C GLU A 75 8.23 -4.11 -29.54
N ALA A 76 8.86 -4.83 -30.46
CA ALA A 76 8.96 -6.28 -30.40
C ALA A 76 9.98 -6.69 -29.33
N ARG A 77 9.63 -7.67 -28.49
CA ARG A 77 10.51 -8.29 -27.50
C ARG A 77 10.26 -9.79 -27.44
N GLU A 78 11.33 -10.55 -27.21
CA GLU A 78 11.21 -11.94 -26.81
C GLU A 78 10.89 -12.00 -25.31
N VAL A 79 9.79 -12.65 -24.98
CA VAL A 79 9.31 -12.82 -23.61
C VAL A 79 8.87 -14.26 -23.41
N ASN A 80 8.77 -14.70 -22.16
CA ASN A 80 8.16 -15.97 -21.85
C ASN A 80 6.67 -15.78 -21.58
N ILE A 81 5.83 -16.64 -22.16
CA ILE A 81 4.40 -16.73 -21.84
C ILE A 81 4.12 -18.19 -21.50
N ARG A 82 3.89 -18.47 -20.22
CA ARG A 82 3.68 -19.84 -19.70
C ARG A 82 4.87 -20.75 -20.03
N GLU A 83 6.07 -20.27 -19.74
CA GLU A 83 7.36 -20.97 -19.91
C GLU A 83 7.67 -21.32 -21.36
N ARG A 84 7.22 -20.47 -22.29
CA ARG A 84 7.50 -20.58 -23.73
C ARG A 84 7.97 -19.23 -24.28
N SER A 85 9.13 -19.21 -24.92
CA SER A 85 9.63 -18.03 -25.64
C SER A 85 8.64 -17.67 -26.75
N THR A 86 8.19 -16.42 -26.73
CA THR A 86 7.19 -15.88 -27.65
C THR A 86 7.58 -14.45 -28.01
N THR A 87 7.58 -14.13 -29.31
CA THR A 87 7.66 -12.75 -29.76
C THR A 87 6.37 -12.02 -29.36
N ALA A 88 6.49 -11.00 -28.53
CA ALA A 88 5.39 -10.14 -28.12
C ALA A 88 5.72 -8.67 -28.39
N TYR A 89 4.70 -7.82 -28.42
CA TYR A 89 4.81 -6.40 -28.67
C TYR A 89 4.44 -5.61 -27.42
N HIS A 90 5.38 -4.82 -26.92
CA HIS A 90 5.13 -3.82 -25.88
C HIS A 90 4.54 -2.57 -26.53
N VAL A 91 3.31 -2.24 -26.16
CA VAL A 91 2.53 -1.14 -26.73
C VAL A 91 2.56 0.03 -25.74
N PHE A 92 3.44 1.00 -26.00
CA PHE A 92 3.62 2.16 -25.14
C PHE A 92 2.56 3.21 -25.41
N CYS A 93 2.05 3.80 -24.34
CA CYS A 93 0.95 4.74 -24.36
C CYS A 93 1.38 6.11 -23.83
N ASN A 94 0.68 7.18 -24.21
CA ASN A 94 0.99 8.53 -23.77
C ASN A 94 0.83 8.74 -22.25
N ILE A 95 -0.22 8.18 -21.63
CA ILE A 95 -0.50 8.33 -20.19
C ILE A 95 -1.08 7.04 -19.58
N PRO A 96 -0.97 6.82 -18.25
CA PRO A 96 -1.38 5.55 -17.63
C PRO A 96 -2.83 5.14 -17.88
N LYS A 97 -3.75 6.12 -17.87
CA LYS A 97 -5.17 5.88 -18.19
C LYS A 97 -5.40 5.35 -19.60
N ALA A 98 -4.49 5.59 -20.54
CA ALA A 98 -4.58 5.10 -21.91
C ALA A 98 -4.47 3.58 -21.99
N VAL A 99 -3.70 2.94 -21.10
CA VAL A 99 -3.50 1.48 -21.09
C VAL A 99 -4.84 0.75 -21.04
N ALA A 100 -5.73 1.16 -20.12
CA ALA A 100 -7.03 0.51 -19.94
C ALA A 100 -7.94 0.64 -21.17
N LYS A 101 -7.85 1.75 -21.90
CA LYS A 101 -8.67 2.01 -23.09
C LYS A 101 -8.11 1.33 -24.34
N LEU A 102 -6.81 1.47 -24.56
CA LEU A 102 -6.13 0.98 -25.75
C LEU A 102 -5.97 -0.55 -25.75
N ARG A 103 -5.83 -1.18 -24.57
CA ARG A 103 -5.83 -2.65 -24.47
C ARG A 103 -7.14 -3.27 -24.95
N ASP A 104 -8.28 -2.60 -24.71
CA ASP A 104 -9.59 -3.12 -25.08
C ASP A 104 -9.83 -2.97 -26.59
N LEU A 105 -9.32 -1.88 -27.19
CA LEU A 105 -9.25 -1.75 -28.64
C LEU A 105 -8.34 -2.80 -29.27
N ALA A 106 -7.18 -3.06 -28.68
CA ALA A 106 -6.26 -4.10 -29.14
C ALA A 106 -6.90 -5.50 -29.08
N ARG A 107 -7.66 -5.83 -28.03
CA ARG A 107 -8.44 -7.08 -27.93
C ARG A 107 -9.48 -7.23 -29.03
N GLY A 108 -9.94 -6.12 -29.62
CA GLY A 108 -10.90 -6.13 -30.73
C GLY A 108 -10.29 -6.44 -32.09
N ILE A 109 -8.96 -6.46 -32.21
CA ILE A 109 -8.26 -6.81 -33.45
C ILE A 109 -8.24 -8.35 -33.57
N PRO A 110 -8.86 -8.96 -34.61
CA PRO A 110 -8.98 -10.41 -34.73
C PRO A 110 -7.67 -11.19 -34.67
N GLU A 111 -6.59 -10.59 -35.16
CA GLU A 111 -5.27 -11.19 -35.21
C GLU A 111 -4.48 -11.09 -33.87
N VAL A 112 -4.96 -10.30 -32.90
CA VAL A 112 -4.36 -10.24 -31.56
C VAL A 112 -4.76 -11.49 -30.78
N THR A 113 -3.79 -12.35 -30.49
CA THR A 113 -4.00 -13.65 -29.82
C THR A 113 -3.92 -13.57 -28.31
N GLY A 114 -3.39 -12.47 -27.77
CA GLY A 114 -3.20 -12.29 -26.33
C GLY A 114 -2.93 -10.84 -25.97
N VAL A 115 -3.40 -10.45 -24.79
CA VAL A 115 -3.17 -9.14 -24.17
C VAL A 115 -2.82 -9.40 -22.72
N TYR A 116 -1.73 -8.79 -22.24
CA TYR A 116 -1.09 -9.09 -20.97
C TYR A 116 -0.52 -7.82 -20.32
N GLU A 117 -0.12 -7.92 -19.05
CA GLU A 117 0.39 -6.82 -18.22
C GLU A 117 -0.50 -5.57 -18.19
N ASP A 118 -1.80 -5.77 -18.40
CA ASP A 118 -2.70 -4.73 -18.84
C ASP A 118 -3.41 -4.01 -17.69
N ASP A 119 -3.31 -4.54 -16.47
CA ASP A 119 -3.90 -4.02 -15.23
C ASP A 119 -2.86 -3.70 -14.15
N ILE A 120 -1.58 -3.58 -14.53
CA ILE A 120 -0.50 -3.23 -13.62
C ILE A 120 -0.49 -1.72 -13.39
N LEU A 121 -0.68 -1.32 -12.13
CA LEU A 121 -0.63 0.10 -11.75
C LEU A 121 0.73 0.71 -12.12
N PHE A 122 0.70 1.93 -12.66
CA PHE A 122 1.87 2.59 -13.24
C PHE A 122 3.05 2.75 -12.28
N VAL A 123 2.77 3.03 -11.01
CA VAL A 123 3.79 3.11 -9.95
C VAL A 123 4.46 1.75 -9.70
N ARG A 124 3.67 0.67 -9.67
CA ARG A 124 4.20 -0.70 -9.52
C ARG A 124 5.02 -1.11 -10.73
N ARG A 125 4.54 -0.73 -11.93
CA ARG A 125 5.27 -0.90 -13.19
C ARG A 125 6.63 -0.21 -13.16
N TYR A 126 6.70 1.02 -12.65
CA TYR A 126 7.94 1.76 -12.47
C TYR A 126 8.94 1.03 -11.57
N VAL A 127 8.50 0.57 -10.39
CA VAL A 127 9.32 -0.19 -9.43
C VAL A 127 9.90 -1.45 -10.08
N ILE A 128 9.07 -2.19 -10.81
CA ILE A 128 9.45 -3.44 -11.47
C ILE A 128 10.51 -3.18 -12.55
N ASP A 129 10.22 -2.26 -13.47
CA ASP A 129 11.03 -2.09 -14.67
C ASP A 129 12.33 -1.33 -14.41
N LYS A 130 12.28 -0.28 -13.59
CA LYS A 130 13.48 0.49 -13.20
C LYS A 130 14.28 -0.20 -12.10
N LYS A 131 13.72 -1.26 -11.50
CA LYS A 131 14.30 -1.97 -10.33
C LYS A 131 14.58 -1.03 -9.16
N VAL A 132 13.84 0.08 -9.09
CA VAL A 132 13.92 1.07 -8.02
C VAL A 132 13.08 0.56 -6.86
N MET A 133 13.75 -0.04 -5.88
CA MET A 133 13.11 -0.68 -4.75
C MET A 133 12.67 0.36 -3.71
N PRO A 134 11.38 0.38 -3.28
CA PRO A 134 10.96 1.20 -2.16
C PRO A 134 11.71 0.82 -0.87
N LEU A 135 11.93 1.79 0.00
CA LEU A 135 12.77 1.65 1.20
C LEU A 135 14.20 1.19 0.88
N SER A 136 14.78 1.74 -0.19
CA SER A 136 16.17 1.54 -0.58
C SER A 136 16.75 2.82 -1.17
N LEU A 137 18.08 2.87 -1.27
CA LEU A 137 18.77 3.98 -1.89
C LEU A 137 18.57 3.99 -3.41
N VAL A 138 18.35 5.19 -3.94
CA VAL A 138 18.37 5.49 -5.37
C VAL A 138 19.42 6.56 -5.63
N GLU A 139 20.05 6.48 -6.80
CA GLU A 139 20.94 7.52 -7.31
C GLU A 139 20.31 8.14 -8.55
N ALA A 140 20.07 9.45 -8.49
CA ALA A 140 19.53 10.22 -9.60
C ALA A 140 20.57 11.20 -10.12
N HIS A 141 20.69 11.27 -11.44
CA HIS A 141 21.59 12.21 -12.10
C HIS A 141 20.77 13.26 -12.84
N GLY A 142 21.07 14.54 -12.59
CA GLY A 142 20.22 15.64 -13.05
C GLY A 142 20.58 16.96 -12.39
N GLU A 143 19.57 17.77 -12.08
CA GLU A 143 19.73 19.08 -11.46
C GLU A 143 18.55 19.44 -10.55
N PHE A 144 18.80 20.28 -9.56
CA PHE A 144 17.73 20.89 -8.78
C PHE A 144 17.03 21.96 -9.62
N VAL A 145 15.72 22.03 -9.48
CA VAL A 145 14.88 22.97 -10.21
C VAL A 145 13.99 23.73 -9.24
N ASP A 146 13.74 24.99 -9.56
CA ASP A 146 12.77 25.80 -8.83
C ASP A 146 11.35 25.29 -9.16
N ASP A 147 10.64 24.83 -8.13
CA ASP A 147 9.26 24.40 -8.23
C ASP A 147 8.42 25.21 -7.24
N SER A 148 7.42 25.93 -7.75
CA SER A 148 6.58 26.81 -6.94
C SER A 148 5.44 26.08 -6.21
N VAL A 149 5.26 24.78 -6.45
CA VAL A 149 4.16 23.97 -5.92
C VAL A 149 4.67 23.06 -4.79
N MET A 150 5.82 22.41 -4.99
CA MET A 150 6.43 21.54 -4.00
C MET A 150 6.99 22.35 -2.81
N ARG A 151 6.61 21.94 -1.61
CA ARG A 151 7.12 22.45 -0.32
C ARG A 151 8.49 21.86 0.06
N ILE A 152 9.02 20.96 -0.76
CA ILE A 152 10.34 20.33 -0.60
C ILE A 152 11.16 20.52 -1.88
N PRO A 153 12.51 20.52 -1.80
CA PRO A 153 13.36 20.63 -2.98
C PRO A 153 13.03 19.58 -4.04
N VAL A 154 13.09 19.99 -5.30
CA VAL A 154 12.80 19.12 -6.45
C VAL A 154 14.05 18.90 -7.27
N PHE A 155 14.36 17.64 -7.54
CA PHE A 155 15.47 17.22 -8.39
C PHE A 155 14.91 16.61 -9.68
N GLU A 156 15.16 17.24 -10.82
CA GLU A 156 14.73 16.73 -12.12
C GLU A 156 15.76 15.73 -12.63
N ALA A 157 15.37 14.45 -12.67
CA ALA A 157 16.27 13.38 -13.07
C ALA A 157 16.32 13.21 -14.59
N ALA A 158 17.51 13.29 -15.16
CA ALA A 158 17.77 12.81 -16.51
C ALA A 158 17.86 11.27 -16.52
N HIS A 159 18.39 10.68 -15.44
CA HIS A 159 18.52 9.24 -15.26
C HIS A 159 18.42 8.87 -13.77
N ILE A 160 17.86 7.69 -13.47
CA ILE A 160 17.77 7.13 -12.12
C ILE A 160 18.24 5.68 -12.18
N GLU A 161 19.08 5.31 -11.23
CA GLU A 161 19.57 3.96 -11.04
C GLU A 161 19.38 3.46 -9.62
N PRO A 162 19.10 2.15 -9.44
CA PRO A 162 19.08 1.55 -8.12
C PRO A 162 20.51 1.49 -7.55
N VAL A 163 20.66 1.82 -6.28
CA VAL A 163 21.93 1.65 -5.58
C VAL A 163 21.96 0.25 -4.95
N ALA A 164 22.99 -0.53 -5.28
CA ALA A 164 23.20 -1.83 -4.67
C ALA A 164 23.59 -1.66 -3.19
N GLY A 165 22.86 -2.35 -2.30
CA GLY A 165 23.15 -2.33 -0.87
C GLY A 165 21.88 -2.38 -0.03
N ILE A 166 22.03 -2.78 1.24
CA ILE A 166 20.94 -2.81 2.22
C ILE A 166 21.19 -1.68 3.22
N GLU A 167 21.42 -0.46 2.73
CA GLU A 167 21.50 0.67 3.64
C GLU A 167 20.09 0.97 4.14
N ARG A 168 19.86 0.67 5.42
CA ARG A 168 18.54 0.77 6.05
C ARG A 168 18.44 2.14 6.71
N LEU A 169 17.80 3.09 6.05
CA LEU A 169 17.42 4.32 6.72
C LEU A 169 16.17 4.04 7.58
N SER A 170 16.21 4.48 8.83
CA SER A 170 15.01 4.55 9.65
C SER A 170 14.27 5.84 9.27
N PRO A 171 13.06 5.77 8.67
CA PRO A 171 12.32 6.97 8.34
C PRO A 171 11.88 7.71 9.61
N LYS A 172 11.63 9.00 9.45
CA LYS A 172 11.02 9.84 10.47
C LYS A 172 9.52 9.52 10.53
N VAL A 173 9.12 8.82 11.60
CA VAL A 173 7.73 8.39 11.83
C VAL A 173 7.03 9.41 12.73
N LEU A 174 5.76 9.71 12.45
CA LEU A 174 4.86 10.47 13.30
C LEU A 174 3.58 9.69 13.51
N ALA A 175 3.24 9.38 14.75
CA ALA A 175 1.93 8.82 15.10
C ALA A 175 0.97 9.94 15.47
N PHE A 176 -0.31 9.72 15.20
CA PHE A 176 -1.40 10.59 15.65
C PHE A 176 -2.64 9.77 15.98
N ASP A 177 -3.52 10.36 16.79
CA ASP A 177 -4.81 9.81 17.20
C ASP A 177 -5.79 10.97 17.49
N ILE A 178 -7.08 10.74 17.33
CA ILE A 178 -8.13 11.74 17.61
C ILE A 178 -9.14 11.25 18.64
N GLU A 179 -9.60 12.19 19.47
CA GLU A 179 -10.76 11.97 20.34
C GLU A 179 -11.93 12.83 19.88
N THR A 180 -13.13 12.28 19.93
CA THR A 180 -14.32 12.90 19.32
C THR A 180 -15.48 12.94 20.29
N TYR A 181 -16.36 13.93 20.13
CA TYR A 181 -17.51 14.07 21.02
C TYR A 181 -18.47 12.91 20.80
N TYR A 182 -18.74 12.14 21.85
CA TYR A 182 -19.70 11.04 21.81
C TYR A 182 -20.56 11.04 23.07
N GLN A 183 -21.86 10.86 22.88
CA GLN A 183 -22.81 10.63 23.97
C GLN A 183 -23.34 9.19 23.86
N PRO A 184 -23.30 8.38 24.92
CA PRO A 184 -23.77 6.99 24.89
C PRO A 184 -25.23 6.82 24.44
N SER A 185 -26.08 7.83 24.68
CA SER A 185 -27.48 7.86 24.23
C SER A 185 -27.64 8.07 22.72
N SER A 186 -26.56 8.42 22.00
CA SER A 186 -26.56 8.63 20.56
C SER A 186 -26.50 7.30 19.81
N ARG A 187 -27.05 7.27 18.58
CA ARG A 187 -27.05 6.08 17.70
C ARG A 187 -25.67 5.71 17.11
N GLY A 188 -24.59 6.14 17.76
CA GLY A 188 -23.21 6.07 17.27
C GLY A 188 -22.61 7.45 17.00
N ILE A 189 -21.37 7.45 16.52
CA ILE A 189 -20.60 8.66 16.19
C ILE A 189 -21.02 9.16 14.79
N ASP A 190 -21.46 10.41 14.70
CA ASP A 190 -21.84 11.09 13.46
C ASP A 190 -20.82 12.19 13.14
N PHE A 191 -19.94 11.93 12.17
CA PHE A 191 -18.87 12.83 11.73
C PHE A 191 -19.37 14.23 11.32
N GLN A 192 -20.65 14.39 10.98
CA GLN A 192 -21.22 15.69 10.62
C GLN A 192 -21.57 16.54 11.84
N LYS A 193 -21.92 15.91 12.96
CA LYS A 193 -22.44 16.59 14.15
C LYS A 193 -21.45 16.61 15.29
N ASN A 194 -20.71 15.52 15.47
CA ASN A 194 -19.77 15.37 16.56
C ASN A 194 -18.44 16.06 16.20
N PRO A 195 -17.99 17.06 16.98
CA PRO A 195 -16.68 17.68 16.77
C PRO A 195 -15.54 16.77 17.25
N ILE A 196 -14.37 16.98 16.67
CA ILE A 196 -13.11 16.48 17.22
C ILE A 196 -12.77 17.31 18.44
N LEU A 197 -12.46 16.65 19.55
CA LEU A 197 -12.16 17.27 20.85
C LEU A 197 -10.66 17.46 21.05
N SER A 198 -9.87 16.49 20.59
CA SER A 198 -8.41 16.60 20.63
C SER A 198 -7.73 15.79 19.52
N ILE A 199 -6.52 16.21 19.15
CA ILE A 199 -5.62 15.51 18.23
C ILE A 199 -4.28 15.36 18.93
N SER A 200 -3.83 14.13 19.14
CA SER A 200 -2.50 13.86 19.71
C SER A 200 -1.47 13.56 18.62
N LEU A 201 -0.21 13.80 18.95
CA LEU A 201 0.95 13.60 18.10
C LEU A 201 2.09 13.01 18.93
N TYR A 202 2.69 11.91 18.45
CA TYR A 202 3.86 11.30 19.09
C TYR A 202 4.90 10.89 18.05
N GLY A 203 6.16 11.23 18.32
CA GLY A 203 7.31 10.88 17.51
C GLY A 203 8.61 11.36 18.14
N ASP A 204 9.73 11.20 17.44
CA ASP A 204 11.04 11.59 17.96
C ASP A 204 11.11 13.10 18.22
N GLY A 205 11.15 13.48 19.50
CA GLY A 205 11.19 14.88 19.92
C GLY A 205 9.85 15.63 19.84
N ILE A 206 8.74 14.94 19.58
CA ILE A 206 7.39 15.52 19.61
C ILE A 206 6.44 14.65 20.44
N GLN A 207 5.80 15.27 21.43
CA GLN A 207 4.75 14.68 22.24
C GLN A 207 3.76 15.80 22.56
N LYS A 208 2.66 15.88 21.80
CA LYS A 208 1.70 16.98 21.89
C LYS A 208 0.27 16.47 21.85
N CYS A 209 -0.64 17.20 22.50
CA CYS A 209 -2.08 17.06 22.34
C CYS A 209 -2.68 18.44 22.09
N ILE A 210 -3.36 18.59 20.97
CA ILE A 210 -4.02 19.83 20.58
C ILE A 210 -5.49 19.70 20.97
N THR A 211 -6.04 20.68 21.67
CA THR A 211 -7.46 20.74 22.01
C THR A 211 -7.94 22.19 21.94
N TRP A 212 -9.26 22.41 21.84
CA TRP A 212 -9.84 23.76 21.79
C TRP A 212 -10.71 24.10 23.01
N LYS A 213 -10.87 23.18 23.98
CA LYS A 213 -11.47 23.47 25.28
C LYS A 213 -10.38 23.87 26.26
N LYS A 214 -10.48 25.07 26.82
CA LYS A 214 -9.57 25.54 27.87
C LYS A 214 -9.95 24.92 29.22
N PHE A 215 -8.95 24.40 29.92
CA PHE A 215 -9.04 23.97 31.32
C PHE A 215 -7.70 24.25 32.03
N PRO A 216 -7.65 24.29 33.37
CA PRO A 216 -6.40 24.52 34.09
C PRO A 216 -5.40 23.38 33.84
N SER A 217 -4.31 23.69 33.14
CA SER A 217 -3.19 22.76 32.94
C SER A 217 -1.87 23.52 32.91
N ALA A 218 -0.85 22.95 33.56
CA ALA A 218 0.54 23.43 33.50
C ALA A 218 1.41 22.58 32.55
N ASP A 219 0.81 21.61 31.87
CA ASP A 219 1.51 20.68 31.00
C ASP A 219 1.76 21.29 29.62
N ASN A 220 3.03 21.49 29.28
CA ASN A 220 3.44 22.08 28.01
C ASN A 220 3.19 21.16 26.80
N ARG A 221 2.81 19.90 27.02
CA ARG A 221 2.39 18.98 25.95
C ARG A 221 1.02 19.35 25.39
N ILE A 222 0.19 20.06 26.16
CA ILE A 222 -1.17 20.45 25.74
C ILE A 222 -1.12 21.81 25.04
N LEU A 223 -1.69 21.87 23.84
CA LEU A 223 -1.80 23.07 23.02
C LEU A 223 -3.26 23.46 22.88
N PHE A 224 -3.62 24.65 23.37
CA PHE A 224 -4.97 25.18 23.28
C PHE A 224 -5.17 25.98 21.99
N ALA A 225 -5.92 25.42 21.05
CA ALA A 225 -6.38 26.10 19.85
C ALA A 225 -7.62 26.97 20.12
N GLU A 226 -7.91 27.90 19.21
CA GLU A 226 -9.07 28.81 19.31
C GLU A 226 -10.43 28.10 19.18
N ASN A 227 -10.50 27.05 18.36
CA ASN A 227 -11.69 26.28 18.00
C ASN A 227 -11.24 25.00 17.26
N GLU A 228 -12.18 24.14 16.89
CA GLU A 228 -11.89 22.90 16.16
C GLU A 228 -11.14 23.14 14.83
N ALA A 229 -11.48 24.20 14.08
CA ALA A 229 -10.77 24.53 12.85
C ALA A 229 -9.32 24.97 13.13
N GLY A 230 -9.10 25.76 14.18
CA GLY A 230 -7.77 26.13 14.67
C GLY A 230 -6.95 24.93 15.12
N MET A 231 -7.58 23.92 15.72
CA MET A 231 -6.93 22.66 16.11
C MET A 231 -6.44 21.89 14.88
N ILE A 232 -7.26 21.78 13.83
CA ILE A 232 -6.87 21.14 12.56
C ILE A 232 -5.72 21.91 11.88
N ARG A 233 -5.74 23.25 11.88
CA ARG A 233 -4.63 24.06 11.35
C ARG A 233 -3.34 23.84 12.13
N THR A 234 -3.41 23.83 13.46
CA THR A 234 -2.27 23.57 14.34
C THR A 234 -1.70 22.16 14.09
N PHE A 235 -2.56 21.16 13.85
CA PHE A 235 -2.12 19.82 13.46
C PHE A 235 -1.34 19.84 12.14
N VAL A 236 -1.85 20.51 11.11
CA VAL A 236 -1.15 20.66 9.82
C VAL A 236 0.20 21.38 9.99
N GLU A 237 0.25 22.45 10.79
CA GLU A 237 1.49 23.19 11.08
C GLU A 237 2.54 22.29 11.76
N LEU A 238 2.13 21.52 12.78
CA LEU A 238 3.04 20.61 13.50
C LEU A 238 3.53 19.47 12.61
N VAL A 239 2.66 18.87 11.78
CA VAL A 239 3.07 17.82 10.82
C VAL A 239 4.07 18.37 9.81
N ASN A 240 3.80 19.56 9.25
CA ASN A 240 4.71 20.20 8.29
C ASN A 240 6.06 20.56 8.93
N ALA A 241 6.05 21.08 10.15
CA ALA A 241 7.28 21.40 10.91
C ALA A 241 8.08 20.15 11.28
N TYR A 242 7.39 19.07 11.65
CA TYR A 242 8.02 17.79 11.95
C TYR A 242 8.60 17.14 10.68
N ALA A 243 8.00 17.36 9.51
CA ALA A 243 8.40 16.83 8.22
C ALA A 243 8.61 15.30 8.23
N PRO A 244 7.55 14.52 8.56
CA PRO A 244 7.64 13.06 8.60
C PRO A 244 7.82 12.47 7.20
N ASP A 245 8.44 11.30 7.17
CA ASP A 245 8.44 10.38 6.02
C ASP A 245 7.21 9.47 6.06
N VAL A 246 6.83 9.08 7.28
CA VAL A 246 5.73 8.16 7.56
C VAL A 246 4.80 8.80 8.57
N ILE A 247 3.51 8.81 8.27
CA ILE A 247 2.46 9.05 9.27
C ILE A 247 1.82 7.70 9.61
N THR A 248 1.63 7.43 10.89
CA THR A 248 0.98 6.20 11.36
C THR A 248 -0.16 6.49 12.33
N GLY A 249 -1.08 5.54 12.43
CA GLY A 249 -2.29 5.61 13.26
C GLY A 249 -2.82 4.18 13.45
N TYR A 250 -3.72 3.95 14.41
CA TYR A 250 -4.34 2.64 14.64
C TYR A 250 -5.79 2.65 14.17
N ASN A 251 -6.08 2.03 13.01
CA ASN A 251 -7.35 2.14 12.29
C ASN A 251 -7.61 3.57 11.72
N SER A 252 -6.53 4.29 11.44
CA SER A 252 -6.57 5.66 10.91
C SER A 252 -7.09 5.78 9.48
N ASP A 253 -7.00 4.72 8.67
CA ASP A 253 -7.68 4.66 7.38
C ASP A 253 -9.21 4.57 7.56
N GLY A 254 -9.66 3.87 8.61
CA GLY A 254 -11.06 3.54 8.86
C GLY A 254 -11.82 4.56 9.72
N PHE A 255 -11.11 5.36 10.52
CA PHE A 255 -11.70 6.32 11.44
C PHE A 255 -11.08 7.71 11.34
N ASP A 256 -9.83 7.89 11.75
CA ASP A 256 -9.23 9.21 11.98
C ASP A 256 -9.19 10.11 10.75
N PHE A 257 -8.62 9.64 9.63
CA PHE A 257 -8.55 10.43 8.41
C PHE A 257 -9.92 10.69 7.78
N PRO A 258 -10.83 9.70 7.63
CA PRO A 258 -12.21 9.97 7.24
C PRO A 258 -12.86 11.08 8.06
N TYR A 259 -12.65 11.06 9.39
CA TYR A 259 -13.17 12.06 10.31
C TYR A 259 -12.55 13.44 10.06
N LEU A 260 -11.21 13.53 10.05
CA LEU A 260 -10.47 14.77 9.84
C LEU A 260 -10.83 15.41 8.50
N VAL A 261 -10.84 14.64 7.41
CA VAL A 261 -11.21 15.14 6.07
C VAL A 261 -12.64 15.68 6.07
N LYS A 262 -13.59 14.95 6.69
CA LYS A 262 -14.99 15.38 6.74
C LYS A 262 -15.17 16.64 7.57
N ARG A 263 -14.56 16.72 8.76
CA ARG A 263 -14.62 17.90 9.64
C ARG A 263 -13.91 19.10 9.03
N ALA A 264 -12.74 18.92 8.44
CA ALA A 264 -12.01 19.97 7.73
C ALA A 264 -12.88 20.59 6.62
N SER A 265 -13.55 19.76 5.83
CA SER A 265 -14.49 20.21 4.80
C SER A 265 -15.68 21.01 5.37
N LEU A 266 -16.32 20.53 6.44
CA LEU A 266 -17.46 21.21 7.07
C LEU A 266 -17.07 22.56 7.67
N LEU A 267 -15.90 22.62 8.31
CA LEU A 267 -15.35 23.82 8.94
C LEU A 267 -14.67 24.77 7.95
N LYS A 268 -14.59 24.39 6.66
CA LYS A 268 -13.88 25.13 5.60
C LYS A 268 -12.42 25.44 5.98
N THR A 269 -11.74 24.46 6.58
CA THR A 269 -10.31 24.55 6.91
C THR A 269 -9.50 23.57 6.08
N ALA A 270 -8.26 23.94 5.77
CA ALA A 270 -7.34 23.13 5.00
C ALA A 270 -6.77 21.96 5.82
N LEU A 271 -6.65 20.79 5.20
CA LEU A 271 -5.94 19.61 5.73
C LEU A 271 -4.79 19.26 4.77
N ASP A 272 -3.97 20.28 4.50
CA ASP A 272 -2.95 20.26 3.43
C ASP A 272 -1.63 19.69 3.96
N LEU A 273 -1.60 18.36 4.09
CA LEU A 273 -0.42 17.61 4.55
C LEU A 273 0.54 17.23 3.41
N GLY A 274 0.10 17.32 2.16
CA GLY A 274 0.91 16.94 1.00
C GLY A 274 2.19 17.77 0.88
N ALA A 275 3.27 17.12 0.42
CA ALA A 275 4.53 17.76 0.06
C ALA A 275 4.36 18.77 -1.09
N ASP A 276 3.33 18.63 -1.91
CA ASP A 276 2.90 19.56 -2.96
C ASP A 276 1.81 20.55 -2.48
N GLY A 277 1.54 20.58 -1.17
CA GLY A 277 0.46 21.36 -0.57
C GLY A 277 -0.95 20.86 -0.84
N SER A 278 -1.12 19.67 -1.42
CA SER A 278 -2.44 19.06 -1.60
C SER A 278 -3.08 18.62 -0.27
N PRO A 279 -4.42 18.62 -0.18
CA PRO A 279 -5.12 18.06 0.96
C PRO A 279 -4.97 16.54 1.02
N VAL A 280 -5.15 15.97 2.21
CA VAL A 280 -5.31 14.51 2.37
C VAL A 280 -6.47 14.02 1.52
N ARG A 281 -6.24 12.97 0.72
CA ARG A 281 -7.26 12.36 -0.13
C ARG A 281 -7.70 11.02 0.45
N MET A 282 -9.00 10.76 0.42
CA MET A 282 -9.54 9.44 0.74
C MET A 282 -9.79 8.67 -0.55
N LEU A 283 -9.19 7.49 -0.67
CA LEU A 283 -9.37 6.56 -1.78
C LEU A 283 -10.27 5.39 -1.34
N GLY A 284 -11.12 4.92 -2.25
CA GLY A 284 -12.01 3.77 -2.02
C GLY A 284 -13.22 4.07 -1.13
N THR A 285 -14.36 3.45 -1.44
CA THR A 285 -15.61 3.65 -0.68
C THR A 285 -15.75 2.66 0.46
N THR A 286 -15.49 1.36 0.20
CA THR A 286 -15.72 0.28 1.18
C THR A 286 -14.53 0.06 2.11
N ASN A 287 -13.32 0.21 1.57
CA ASN A 287 -12.07 0.11 2.32
C ASN A 287 -11.32 1.43 2.12
N PRO A 288 -11.69 2.49 2.86
CA PRO A 288 -11.05 3.79 2.74
C PRO A 288 -9.55 3.69 3.00
N GLN A 289 -8.79 4.51 2.29
CA GLN A 289 -7.34 4.66 2.44
C GLN A 289 -6.97 6.13 2.34
N ALA A 290 -6.21 6.64 3.30
CA ALA A 290 -5.70 8.00 3.22
C ALA A 290 -4.43 8.05 2.34
N GLU A 291 -4.42 8.98 1.39
CA GLU A 291 -3.29 9.28 0.52
C GLU A 291 -2.80 10.70 0.82
N ILE A 292 -1.50 10.82 1.09
CA ILE A 292 -0.83 12.08 1.42
C ILE A 292 0.37 12.21 0.49
N SER A 293 0.35 13.18 -0.42
CA SER A 293 1.42 13.36 -1.41
C SER A 293 2.78 13.47 -0.72
N GLY A 294 3.65 12.48 -0.93
CA GLY A 294 5.01 12.44 -0.40
C GLY A 294 5.18 12.07 1.07
N ILE A 295 4.11 11.61 1.73
CA ILE A 295 4.20 11.03 3.07
C ILE A 295 3.52 9.66 3.03
N ALA A 296 4.28 8.61 3.33
CA ALA A 296 3.73 7.26 3.40
C ALA A 296 2.80 7.14 4.61
N HIS A 297 1.50 6.99 4.39
CA HIS A 297 0.58 6.67 5.48
C HIS A 297 0.56 5.15 5.72
N VAL A 298 0.92 4.76 6.95
CA VAL A 298 0.89 3.39 7.45
C VAL A 298 -0.16 3.26 8.54
N ASP A 299 -1.31 2.69 8.22
CA ASP A 299 -2.26 2.22 9.23
C ASP A 299 -1.73 0.91 9.84
N VAL A 300 -1.15 1.00 11.04
CA VAL A 300 -0.47 -0.15 11.66
C VAL A 300 -1.47 -1.26 12.01
N PHE A 301 -2.74 -0.91 12.28
CA PHE A 301 -3.79 -1.89 12.51
C PHE A 301 -4.00 -2.78 11.29
N LYS A 302 -4.01 -2.21 10.06
CA LYS A 302 -4.18 -3.01 8.84
C LYS A 302 -3.03 -3.98 8.62
N PHE A 303 -1.79 -3.55 8.82
CA PHE A 303 -0.64 -4.44 8.71
C PHE A 303 -0.70 -5.58 9.72
N ILE A 304 -1.01 -5.25 10.98
CA ILE A 304 -1.16 -6.25 12.04
C ILE A 304 -2.29 -7.22 11.68
N ARG A 305 -3.46 -6.70 11.33
CA ARG A 305 -4.64 -7.50 11.02
C ARG A 305 -4.41 -8.38 9.80
N HIS A 306 -3.80 -7.91 8.73
CA HIS A 306 -3.69 -8.65 7.47
C HIS A 306 -2.46 -9.54 7.36
N VAL A 307 -1.36 -9.17 8.04
CA VAL A 307 -0.06 -9.81 7.89
C VAL A 307 0.38 -10.47 9.20
N MET A 308 0.32 -9.75 10.32
CA MET A 308 0.87 -10.22 11.60
C MET A 308 -0.13 -10.97 12.48
N MET A 309 -1.40 -11.08 12.10
CA MET A 309 -2.42 -11.67 12.98
C MET A 309 -2.10 -13.11 13.42
N ARG A 310 -1.36 -13.87 12.60
CA ARG A 310 -0.99 -15.26 12.89
C ARG A 310 0.18 -15.38 13.88
N SER A 311 0.91 -14.29 14.11
CA SER A 311 1.96 -14.26 15.15
C SER A 311 1.44 -13.82 16.51
N LEU A 312 0.17 -13.42 16.62
CA LEU A 312 -0.46 -13.00 17.87
C LEU A 312 -1.21 -14.17 18.52
N LYS A 313 -1.26 -14.15 19.85
CA LYS A 313 -2.04 -15.07 20.69
C LYS A 313 -3.46 -14.54 20.91
N THR A 314 -3.64 -13.23 20.97
CA THR A 314 -4.95 -12.59 21.08
C THR A 314 -5.77 -12.72 19.80
N ASP A 315 -7.06 -13.04 19.95
CA ASP A 315 -8.05 -12.95 18.87
C ASP A 315 -8.73 -11.56 18.81
N VAL A 316 -8.41 -10.67 19.76
CA VAL A 316 -8.93 -9.30 19.86
C VAL A 316 -7.86 -8.31 19.37
N PHE A 317 -8.20 -7.51 18.37
CA PHE A 317 -7.30 -6.56 17.71
C PHE A 317 -7.60 -5.09 18.08
N THR A 318 -7.92 -4.83 19.35
CA THR A 318 -7.94 -3.46 19.86
C THR A 318 -6.52 -2.98 20.14
N LEU A 319 -6.31 -1.67 20.14
CA LEU A 319 -5.00 -1.09 20.48
C LEU A 319 -4.53 -1.61 21.85
N ASP A 320 -5.40 -1.68 22.86
CA ASP A 320 -5.06 -2.19 24.20
C ASP A 320 -4.60 -3.64 24.18
N ALA A 321 -5.36 -4.55 23.55
CA ALA A 321 -5.03 -5.97 23.54
C ALA A 321 -3.71 -6.25 22.80
N VAL A 322 -3.51 -5.58 21.67
CA VAL A 322 -2.31 -5.76 20.84
C VAL A 322 -1.09 -5.11 21.48
N SER A 323 -1.20 -3.90 22.03
CA SER A 323 -0.09 -3.26 22.73
C SER A 323 0.30 -4.03 23.99
N ALA A 324 -0.66 -4.55 24.75
CA ALA A 324 -0.38 -5.37 25.93
C ALA A 324 0.44 -6.63 25.58
N GLU A 325 0.09 -7.30 24.48
CA GLU A 325 0.79 -8.51 24.05
C GLU A 325 2.16 -8.22 23.43
N VAL A 326 2.25 -7.20 22.57
CA VAL A 326 3.45 -6.92 21.75
C VAL A 326 4.46 -6.05 22.49
N LEU A 327 3.99 -5.04 23.23
CA LEU A 327 4.81 -4.04 23.89
C LEU A 327 4.91 -4.25 25.41
N GLY A 328 3.97 -4.98 26.01
CA GLY A 328 3.83 -5.05 27.46
C GLY A 328 3.29 -3.77 28.09
N ASP A 329 2.77 -2.84 27.28
CA ASP A 329 2.19 -1.56 27.67
C ASP A 329 0.69 -1.55 27.32
N ARG A 330 -0.14 -0.87 28.10
CA ARG A 330 -1.61 -0.85 27.95
C ARG A 330 -2.12 0.57 27.78
N LYS A 331 -3.33 0.72 27.27
CA LYS A 331 -4.00 2.03 27.26
C LYS A 331 -4.17 2.54 28.68
N ILE A 332 -4.11 3.85 28.86
CA ILE A 332 -4.49 4.47 30.13
C ILE A 332 -5.99 4.22 30.34
N GLU A 333 -6.40 3.76 31.51
CA GLU A 333 -7.83 3.55 31.79
C GLU A 333 -8.52 4.91 31.96
N VAL A 334 -9.49 5.20 31.09
CA VAL A 334 -10.41 6.35 31.17
C VAL A 334 -11.82 5.91 30.80
N ASP A 335 -12.82 6.60 31.35
CA ASP A 335 -14.23 6.38 31.03
C ASP A 335 -14.62 7.27 29.84
N LEU A 336 -14.47 6.76 28.61
CA LEU A 336 -14.77 7.53 27.40
C LEU A 336 -16.26 7.92 27.29
N ASP A 337 -17.16 7.16 27.93
CA ASP A 337 -18.59 7.49 27.97
C ASP A 337 -18.85 8.80 28.73
N LYS A 338 -17.96 9.19 29.65
CA LYS A 338 -18.03 10.45 30.41
C LYS A 338 -17.22 11.61 29.83
N LEU A 339 -16.51 11.39 28.73
CA LEU A 339 -15.71 12.45 28.10
C LEU A 339 -16.57 13.66 27.72
N HIS A 340 -17.80 13.44 27.23
CA HIS A 340 -18.71 14.53 26.89
C HIS A 340 -19.11 15.38 28.11
N GLU A 341 -19.35 14.77 29.27
CA GLU A 341 -19.68 15.47 30.51
C GLU A 341 -18.49 16.32 30.99
N ALA A 342 -17.30 15.72 31.00
CA ALA A 342 -16.07 16.42 31.35
C ALA A 342 -15.78 17.59 30.39
N TRP A 343 -16.04 17.39 29.09
CA TRP A 343 -15.90 18.39 28.06
C TRP A 343 -16.85 19.57 28.25
N ASP A 344 -18.13 19.29 28.47
CA ASP A 344 -19.16 20.31 28.63
C ASP A 344 -18.97 21.11 29.92
N ALA A 345 -18.52 20.47 30.99
CA ALA A 345 -18.19 21.10 32.27
C ALA A 345 -16.82 21.81 32.30
N ALA A 346 -15.99 21.67 31.25
CA ALA A 346 -14.58 22.09 31.27
C ALA A 346 -13.83 21.57 32.51
N ALA A 347 -14.08 20.31 32.88
CA ALA A 347 -13.62 19.71 34.11
C ALA A 347 -12.08 19.58 34.13
N PRO A 348 -11.43 19.69 35.30
CA PRO A 348 -10.00 19.40 35.43
C PRO A 348 -9.60 17.99 34.95
N ASP A 349 -10.53 17.05 34.96
CA ASP A 349 -10.34 15.67 34.48
C ASP A 349 -10.02 15.59 32.98
N LEU A 350 -10.28 16.66 32.20
CA LEU A 350 -9.83 16.76 30.81
C LEU A 350 -8.32 16.56 30.65
N GLN A 351 -7.51 16.88 31.66
CA GLN A 351 -6.09 16.55 31.67
C GLN A 351 -5.85 15.05 31.46
N ARG A 352 -6.58 14.17 32.16
CA ARG A 352 -6.44 12.72 32.06
C ARG A 352 -6.81 12.21 30.67
N TYR A 353 -7.83 12.79 30.04
CA TYR A 353 -8.20 12.46 28.66
C TYR A 353 -7.16 12.95 27.64
N MET A 354 -6.49 14.08 27.88
CA MET A 354 -5.38 14.51 27.02
C MET A 354 -4.17 13.59 27.18
N ASP A 355 -3.84 13.17 28.40
CA ASP A 355 -2.77 12.20 28.68
C ASP A 355 -3.06 10.84 28.04
N TYR A 356 -4.32 10.39 28.10
CA TYR A 356 -4.80 9.20 27.40
C TYR A 356 -4.55 9.27 25.89
N ASN A 357 -5.01 10.34 25.23
CA ASN A 357 -4.85 10.48 23.78
C ASN A 357 -3.36 10.52 23.38
N ILE A 358 -2.51 11.23 24.14
CA ILE A 358 -1.05 11.21 23.92
C ILE A 358 -0.48 9.78 24.03
N HIS A 359 -0.93 9.01 25.01
CA HIS A 359 -0.48 7.65 25.22
C HIS A 359 -0.93 6.72 24.08
N ASP A 360 -2.13 6.91 23.53
CA ASP A 360 -2.60 6.16 22.37
C ASP A 360 -1.74 6.38 21.12
N SER A 361 -1.37 7.64 20.86
CA SER A 361 -0.37 7.97 19.84
C SER A 361 0.99 7.34 20.14
N LYS A 362 1.43 7.31 21.41
CA LYS A 362 2.67 6.63 21.81
C LYS A 362 2.62 5.12 21.52
N LEU A 363 1.58 4.43 21.98
CA LEU A 363 1.41 2.98 21.75
C LEU A 363 1.40 2.67 20.24
N THR A 364 0.71 3.50 19.46
CA THR A 364 0.67 3.39 18.00
C THR A 364 2.04 3.59 17.36
N TYR A 365 2.80 4.61 17.79
CA TYR A 365 4.18 4.83 17.38
C TYR A 365 5.05 3.60 17.68
N ASP A 366 5.01 3.12 18.92
CA ASP A 366 5.81 2.00 19.41
C ASP A 366 5.48 0.69 18.67
N LEU A 367 4.19 0.44 18.36
CA LEU A 367 3.78 -0.67 17.50
C LEU A 367 4.34 -0.54 16.08
N CYS A 368 4.24 0.65 15.47
CA CYS A 368 4.79 0.90 14.14
C CYS A 368 6.31 0.66 14.12
N ARG A 369 7.04 1.14 15.13
CA ARG A 369 8.48 0.92 15.29
C ARG A 369 8.84 -0.55 15.50
N THR A 370 8.05 -1.27 16.29
CA THR A 370 8.25 -2.70 16.56
C THR A 370 8.08 -3.54 15.30
N TYR A 371 7.06 -3.23 14.48
CA TYR A 371 6.79 -3.94 13.23
C TYR A 371 7.56 -3.39 12.02
N TRP A 372 8.29 -2.28 12.16
CA TRP A 372 9.04 -1.66 11.07
C TRP A 372 10.00 -2.64 10.36
N PRO A 373 10.80 -3.46 11.07
CA PRO A 373 11.66 -4.45 10.40
C PRO A 373 10.87 -5.43 9.54
N SER A 374 9.72 -5.90 10.02
CA SER A 374 8.85 -6.80 9.25
C SER A 374 8.30 -6.11 8.00
N MET A 375 7.80 -4.87 8.12
CA MET A 375 7.30 -4.10 6.97
C MET A 375 8.39 -3.90 5.92
N LEU A 376 9.61 -3.57 6.35
CA LEU A 376 10.77 -3.41 5.48
C LEU A 376 11.07 -4.72 4.73
N GLU A 377 11.16 -5.85 5.43
CA GLU A 377 11.42 -7.16 4.79
C GLU A 377 10.31 -7.54 3.81
N PHE A 378 9.03 -7.27 4.12
CA PHE A 378 7.95 -7.49 3.17
C PHE A 378 8.08 -6.59 1.93
N VAL A 379 8.40 -5.30 2.08
CA VAL A 379 8.65 -4.41 0.94
C VAL A 379 9.78 -4.93 0.07
N GLN A 380 10.90 -5.34 0.68
CA GLN A 380 12.07 -5.87 -0.03
C GLN A 380 11.77 -7.22 -0.71
N LEU A 381 10.99 -8.08 -0.06
CA LEU A 381 10.61 -9.39 -0.60
C LEU A 381 9.63 -9.24 -1.77
N ILE A 382 8.56 -8.47 -1.57
CA ILE A 382 7.44 -8.34 -2.51
C ILE A 382 7.77 -7.37 -3.66
N GLY A 383 8.58 -6.33 -3.40
CA GLY A 383 8.94 -5.33 -4.40
C GLY A 383 7.82 -4.34 -4.73
N LEU A 384 7.10 -3.88 -3.71
CA LEU A 384 6.01 -2.91 -3.84
C LEU A 384 6.16 -1.76 -2.85
N PRO A 385 5.49 -0.61 -3.10
CA PRO A 385 5.46 0.51 -2.15
C PRO A 385 5.02 0.09 -0.75
N LEU A 386 5.55 0.75 0.29
CA LEU A 386 5.21 0.47 1.69
C LEU A 386 3.70 0.58 1.97
N VAL A 387 3.06 1.59 1.37
CA VAL A 387 1.62 1.84 1.52
C VAL A 387 0.76 0.72 0.93
N ASP A 388 1.25 0.03 -0.12
CA ASP A 388 0.60 -1.12 -0.72
C ASP A 388 0.75 -2.35 0.19
N VAL A 389 2.00 -2.64 0.58
CA VAL A 389 2.35 -3.83 1.36
C VAL A 389 1.62 -3.88 2.69
N THR A 390 1.50 -2.74 3.38
CA THR A 390 0.88 -2.66 4.71
C THR A 390 -0.65 -2.81 4.67
N ARG A 391 -1.28 -2.64 3.50
CA ARG A 391 -2.74 -2.70 3.32
C ARG A 391 -3.24 -3.95 2.59
N MET A 392 -2.35 -4.68 1.91
CA MET A 392 -2.72 -5.88 1.18
C MET A 392 -3.03 -7.05 2.12
N SER A 393 -3.93 -7.93 1.67
CA SER A 393 -4.10 -9.23 2.30
C SER A 393 -2.85 -10.10 2.06
N PHE A 394 -2.62 -11.05 2.96
CA PHE A 394 -1.48 -11.96 2.83
C PHE A 394 -1.46 -12.72 1.49
N SER A 395 -2.62 -13.13 0.97
CA SER A 395 -2.71 -13.82 -0.33
C SER A 395 -2.32 -12.92 -1.50
N THR A 396 -2.70 -11.63 -1.46
CA THR A 396 -2.28 -10.66 -2.47
C THR A 396 -0.78 -10.38 -2.39
N LEU A 397 -0.18 -10.37 -1.20
CA LEU A 397 1.29 -10.30 -1.07
C LEU A 397 1.97 -11.50 -1.74
N VAL A 398 1.46 -12.72 -1.53
CA VAL A 398 1.99 -13.93 -2.19
C VAL A 398 1.85 -13.85 -3.71
N GLU A 399 0.72 -13.35 -4.23
CA GLU A 399 0.52 -13.11 -5.66
C GLU A 399 1.61 -12.17 -6.22
N TRP A 400 1.88 -11.05 -5.55
CA TRP A 400 2.93 -10.11 -5.97
C TRP A 400 4.35 -10.66 -5.84
N PHE A 401 4.62 -11.51 -4.84
CA PHE A 401 5.88 -12.24 -4.78
C PHE A 401 6.08 -13.13 -6.01
N ILE A 402 5.05 -13.88 -6.40
CA ILE A 402 5.08 -14.72 -7.60
C ILE A 402 5.28 -13.88 -8.85
N ILE A 403 4.56 -12.75 -8.98
CA ILE A 403 4.71 -11.81 -10.10
C ILE A 403 6.15 -11.30 -10.21
N LYS A 404 6.75 -10.86 -9.09
CA LYS A 404 8.14 -10.38 -9.07
C LYS A 404 9.12 -11.47 -9.53
N LYS A 405 8.91 -12.71 -9.10
CA LYS A 405 9.73 -13.86 -9.53
C LYS A 405 9.51 -14.21 -11.00
N ALA A 406 8.28 -14.17 -11.48
CA ALA A 406 7.92 -14.39 -12.88
C ALA A 406 8.63 -13.36 -13.79
N VAL A 407 8.51 -12.06 -13.48
CA VAL A 407 9.19 -11.00 -14.25
C VAL A 407 10.71 -11.18 -14.24
N SER A 408 11.29 -11.58 -13.09
CA SER A 408 12.73 -11.86 -12.99
C SER A 408 13.17 -13.05 -13.86
N ALA A 409 12.25 -13.96 -14.19
CA ALA A 409 12.45 -15.09 -15.10
C ALA A 409 12.07 -14.77 -16.56
N GLY A 410 11.75 -13.51 -16.87
CA GLY A 410 11.32 -13.08 -18.21
C GLY A 410 9.88 -13.48 -18.57
N GLU A 411 9.08 -13.94 -17.62
CA GLU A 411 7.66 -14.22 -17.81
C GLU A 411 6.83 -12.95 -17.81
N VAL A 412 5.94 -12.85 -18.80
CA VAL A 412 4.93 -11.80 -18.87
C VAL A 412 3.90 -11.98 -17.76
N ILE A 413 3.50 -10.88 -17.13
CA ILE A 413 2.43 -10.91 -16.13
C ILE A 413 1.09 -11.20 -16.81
N LEU A 414 0.47 -12.32 -16.45
CA LEU A 414 -0.82 -12.74 -17.01
C LEU A 414 -1.95 -11.85 -16.51
N SER A 415 -2.92 -11.55 -17.37
CA SER A 415 -4.12 -10.81 -17.01
C SER A 415 -4.96 -11.56 -15.97
N LYS A 416 -5.59 -10.79 -15.08
CA LYS A 416 -6.60 -11.33 -14.18
C LYS A 416 -7.82 -11.83 -14.96
N PRO A 417 -8.47 -12.91 -14.51
CA PRO A 417 -9.72 -13.36 -15.10
C PRO A 417 -10.78 -12.26 -15.05
N LYS A 418 -11.65 -12.20 -16.07
CA LYS A 418 -12.80 -11.28 -16.03
C LYS A 418 -13.76 -11.71 -14.91
N ASN A 419 -14.50 -10.76 -14.34
CA ASN A 419 -15.47 -11.00 -13.26
C ASN A 419 -16.43 -12.19 -13.52
N THR A 420 -16.81 -12.42 -14.79
CA THR A 420 -17.66 -13.55 -15.19
C THR A 420 -16.96 -14.90 -15.00
N ASP A 421 -15.67 -14.98 -15.29
CA ASP A 421 -14.88 -16.21 -15.16
C ASP A 421 -14.48 -16.45 -13.70
N GLU A 422 -14.22 -15.39 -12.93
CA GLU A 422 -14.03 -15.48 -11.48
C GLU A 422 -15.22 -16.13 -10.79
N ARG A 423 -16.44 -15.65 -11.08
CA ARG A 423 -17.68 -16.22 -10.52
C ARG A 423 -17.85 -17.69 -10.89
N LYS A 424 -17.48 -18.09 -12.11
CA LYS A 424 -17.50 -19.50 -12.52
C LYS A 424 -16.47 -20.33 -11.74
N ARG A 425 -15.25 -19.82 -11.57
CA ARG A 425 -14.18 -20.48 -10.80
C ARG A 425 -14.56 -20.63 -9.32
N MET A 426 -15.13 -19.60 -8.69
CA MET A 426 -15.57 -19.64 -7.29
C MET A 426 -16.69 -20.66 -7.02
N ARG A 427 -17.49 -21.01 -8.04
CA ARG A 427 -18.53 -22.05 -7.94
C ARG A 427 -17.97 -23.46 -8.00
N GLN A 428 -16.73 -23.64 -8.45
CA GLN A 428 -16.09 -24.95 -8.51
C GLN A 428 -15.58 -25.30 -7.11
N GLN A 429 -16.29 -26.17 -6.42
CA GLN A 429 -15.80 -26.72 -5.16
C GLN A 429 -14.59 -27.61 -5.44
N VAL A 430 -13.56 -27.45 -4.62
CA VAL A 430 -12.36 -28.30 -4.63
C VAL A 430 -12.40 -29.13 -3.35
N LYS A 431 -12.16 -30.43 -3.47
CA LYS A 431 -12.06 -31.31 -2.30
C LYS A 431 -10.91 -30.82 -1.40
N GLY A 432 -11.23 -30.57 -0.13
CA GLY A 432 -10.27 -30.10 0.86
C GLY A 432 -9.28 -31.18 1.31
N GLY A 433 -8.45 -30.83 2.29
CA GLY A 433 -7.53 -31.76 2.94
C GLY A 433 -8.25 -32.95 3.57
N PHE A 434 -7.56 -34.08 3.67
CA PHE A 434 -8.06 -35.25 4.40
C PHE A 434 -8.21 -34.91 5.90
N VAL A 435 -9.37 -35.23 6.47
CA VAL A 435 -9.64 -35.09 7.91
C VAL A 435 -9.93 -36.49 8.45
N LEU A 436 -9.08 -36.93 9.38
CA LEU A 436 -9.33 -38.13 10.17
C LEU A 436 -10.27 -37.76 11.31
N GLU A 437 -11.44 -38.39 11.40
CA GLU A 437 -12.35 -38.15 12.51
C GLU A 437 -11.69 -38.58 13.84
N PRO A 438 -11.59 -37.67 14.83
CA PRO A 438 -11.01 -38.02 16.11
C PRO A 438 -11.96 -38.91 16.90
N THR A 439 -11.41 -39.85 17.68
CA THR A 439 -12.19 -40.55 18.70
C THR A 439 -12.43 -39.60 19.88
N PRO A 440 -13.68 -39.29 20.27
CA PRO A 440 -13.93 -38.36 21.38
C PRO A 440 -13.47 -38.94 22.73
N GLY A 441 -12.81 -38.12 23.53
CA GLY A 441 -12.32 -38.52 24.85
C GLY A 441 -11.37 -37.50 25.45
N VAL A 442 -10.99 -37.70 26.71
CA VAL A 442 -9.92 -36.95 27.38
C VAL A 442 -8.66 -37.79 27.33
N TYR A 443 -7.63 -37.28 26.67
CA TYR A 443 -6.37 -37.99 26.45
C TYR A 443 -5.23 -37.29 27.18
N THR A 444 -4.24 -38.07 27.62
CA THR A 444 -2.97 -37.58 28.17
C THR A 444 -1.81 -38.14 27.32
N ASN A 445 -0.62 -37.54 27.39
CA ASN A 445 0.58 -37.96 26.63
C ASN A 445 0.42 -37.91 25.10
N ILE A 446 -0.13 -36.82 24.57
CA ILE A 446 -0.30 -36.62 23.13
C ILE A 446 0.99 -36.08 22.51
N ALA A 447 1.44 -36.70 21.42
CA ALA A 447 2.49 -36.16 20.55
C ALA A 447 1.86 -35.65 19.25
N VAL A 448 2.30 -34.47 18.78
CA VAL A 448 1.83 -33.87 17.54
C VAL A 448 2.95 -33.94 16.50
N PHE A 449 2.66 -34.56 15.36
CA PHE A 449 3.54 -34.60 14.20
C PHE A 449 2.91 -33.78 13.08
N ASP A 450 3.68 -32.89 12.48
CA ASP A 450 3.23 -32.07 11.35
C ASP A 450 4.25 -32.13 10.21
N TYR A 451 3.76 -32.12 8.97
CA TYR A 451 4.60 -32.04 7.79
C TYR A 451 5.04 -30.60 7.58
N ARG A 452 6.36 -30.38 7.57
CA ARG A 452 6.92 -29.05 7.28
C ARG A 452 6.51 -28.60 5.88
N SER A 453 5.70 -27.55 5.80
CA SER A 453 5.31 -26.91 4.54
C SER A 453 4.80 -27.91 3.49
N LEU A 454 3.82 -28.75 3.87
CA LEU A 454 3.30 -29.85 3.03
C LEU A 454 3.01 -29.42 1.58
N TYR A 455 2.14 -28.42 1.38
CA TYR A 455 1.74 -27.99 0.03
C TYR A 455 2.89 -27.37 -0.79
N PRO A 456 3.69 -26.42 -0.26
CA PRO A 456 4.88 -25.96 -0.98
C PRO A 456 5.85 -27.07 -1.38
N SER A 457 6.05 -28.06 -0.50
CA SER A 457 6.93 -29.20 -0.78
C SER A 457 6.39 -30.06 -1.92
N ILE A 458 5.08 -30.35 -1.94
CA ILE A 458 4.41 -31.08 -3.02
C ILE A 458 4.53 -30.32 -4.35
N ILE A 459 4.28 -29.00 -4.33
CA ILE A 459 4.37 -28.16 -5.53
C ILE A 459 5.77 -28.25 -6.14
N ALA A 460 6.81 -28.11 -5.31
CA ALA A 460 8.20 -28.15 -5.75
C ALA A 460 8.63 -29.57 -6.20
N SER A 461 8.32 -30.61 -5.42
CA SER A 461 8.77 -31.98 -5.69
C SER A 461 8.12 -32.59 -6.93
N HIS A 462 6.92 -32.14 -7.30
CA HIS A 462 6.16 -32.63 -8.44
C HIS A 462 6.12 -31.65 -9.62
N ASN A 463 6.93 -30.59 -9.58
CA ASN A 463 7.03 -29.57 -10.64
C ASN A 463 5.67 -28.99 -11.07
N ILE A 464 4.81 -28.68 -10.09
CA ILE A 464 3.45 -28.21 -10.33
C ILE A 464 3.49 -26.73 -10.74
N SER A 465 3.30 -26.44 -12.03
CA SER A 465 3.28 -25.09 -12.60
C SER A 465 2.30 -25.02 -13.79
N LEU A 466 1.96 -23.80 -14.21
CA LEU A 466 1.15 -23.57 -15.42
C LEU A 466 1.88 -23.99 -16.70
N GLY A 467 3.21 -23.84 -16.76
CA GLY A 467 4.00 -24.19 -17.95
C GLY A 467 4.36 -25.67 -18.04
N THR A 468 4.18 -26.43 -16.95
CA THR A 468 4.46 -27.87 -16.88
C THR A 468 3.19 -28.72 -17.00
N LEU A 469 2.01 -28.12 -16.77
CA LEU A 469 0.72 -28.78 -16.85
C LEU A 469 0.40 -29.24 -18.28
N GLY A 470 -0.01 -30.51 -18.42
CA GLY A 470 -0.56 -31.03 -19.67
C GLY A 470 0.46 -31.17 -20.80
N CYS A 471 1.75 -31.32 -20.48
CA CYS A 471 2.79 -31.44 -21.51
C CYS A 471 2.67 -32.72 -22.35
N ASP A 472 3.04 -32.69 -23.63
CA ASP A 472 2.90 -33.86 -24.51
C ASP A 472 3.79 -35.04 -24.08
N CYS A 473 4.91 -34.78 -23.41
CA CYS A 473 5.95 -35.78 -23.16
C CYS A 473 5.76 -36.63 -21.89
N CYS A 474 4.86 -36.25 -20.98
CA CYS A 474 4.67 -36.90 -19.66
C CYS A 474 3.24 -37.37 -19.40
N ARG A 475 2.40 -37.50 -20.45
CA ARG A 475 1.00 -37.90 -20.31
C ARG A 475 0.80 -39.21 -19.52
N GLU A 476 1.67 -40.18 -19.73
CA GLU A 476 1.59 -41.49 -19.08
C GLU A 476 2.42 -41.59 -17.78
N THR A 477 3.46 -40.77 -17.63
CA THR A 477 4.44 -40.90 -16.53
C THR A 477 4.24 -39.88 -15.40
N GLY A 478 3.58 -38.76 -15.66
CA GLY A 478 3.35 -37.67 -14.70
C GLY A 478 1.91 -37.57 -14.19
N ARG A 479 1.09 -38.61 -14.39
CA ARG A 479 -0.37 -38.58 -14.18
C ARG A 479 -0.76 -38.52 -12.70
N VAL A 480 -1.63 -37.57 -12.38
CA VAL A 480 -2.24 -37.34 -11.07
C VAL A 480 -3.76 -37.43 -11.25
N PRO A 481 -4.39 -38.56 -10.87
CA PRO A 481 -5.82 -38.74 -10.99
C PRO A 481 -6.55 -37.90 -9.94
N THR A 482 -7.61 -37.22 -10.36
CA THR A 482 -8.47 -36.43 -9.48
C THR A 482 -9.94 -36.67 -9.78
N ASP A 483 -10.82 -36.22 -8.89
CA ASP A 483 -12.27 -36.15 -9.12
C ASP A 483 -12.67 -35.23 -10.29
N ARG A 484 -11.74 -34.41 -10.77
CA ARG A 484 -11.91 -33.48 -11.90
C ARG A 484 -11.26 -33.97 -13.20
N GLY A 485 -10.79 -35.21 -13.21
CA GLY A 485 -10.07 -35.81 -14.33
C GLY A 485 -8.57 -35.97 -14.06
N ASP A 486 -7.87 -36.39 -15.09
CA ASP A 486 -6.43 -36.64 -15.01
C ASP A 486 -5.63 -35.40 -15.38
N PHE A 487 -4.74 -35.00 -14.50
CA PHE A 487 -3.74 -33.97 -14.76
C PHE A 487 -2.36 -34.62 -14.83
N TRP A 488 -1.42 -34.00 -15.53
CA TRP A 488 -0.03 -34.43 -15.50
C TRP A 488 0.90 -33.24 -15.62
N PHE A 489 2.07 -33.35 -14.99
CA PHE A 489 3.08 -32.30 -14.94
C PHE A 489 4.38 -32.80 -15.57
N CYS A 490 5.07 -31.91 -16.30
CA CYS A 490 6.33 -32.22 -16.96
C CYS A 490 7.41 -32.55 -15.93
N THR A 491 8.08 -33.70 -16.07
CA THR A 491 9.22 -34.10 -15.22
C THR A 491 10.57 -33.91 -15.90
N LYS A 492 10.58 -33.43 -17.16
CA LYS A 492 11.80 -33.23 -17.97
C LYS A 492 12.26 -31.78 -18.04
N LYS A 493 11.41 -30.84 -17.61
CA LYS A 493 11.68 -29.40 -17.58
C LYS A 493 12.20 -28.98 -16.22
#